data_AF-A0A1X7SUJ6-F1
#
_entry.id   AF-A0A1X7SUJ6-F1
#
_cell.length_a   1.000
_cell.length_b   1.000
_cell.length_c   1.000
_cell.angle_alpha   90.00
_cell.angle_beta   90.00
_cell.angle_gamma   90.00
#
_symmetry.space_group_name_H-M   'P 1'
#
loop_
_entity.id
_entity.type
_entity.pdbx_description
1 polymer ?
#
loop_
_entity_poly.entity_id
_entity_poly.type
_entity_poly.pdbx_seq_one_letter_code
_entity_poly.pdbx_strand_id
1 'polypeptide(L)'
;VLKSSKSGVKASDIPTKYKNYFNEDLPKQSLGYASIVEMLFEMTDIADLEKPTKDGEYLVFAKKQDTASVSAASALMKKPIFIPETLSLLVCRILEGSPPVPVLQFPKFFEKITTRELPLIEYGFSTVEEFLACIPEISAIEDEKKEKVIKVTQPEK
;
A
#
# COMPACT_ATOMS: atom_id res chain seq x y z
N VAL A 1 -7.87 18.14 3.17
CA VAL A 1 -7.24 19.40 2.69
C VAL A 1 -7.64 19.76 1.25
N LEU A 2 -7.21 19.03 0.21
CA LEU A 2 -7.46 19.42 -1.19
C LEU A 2 -8.94 19.32 -1.62
N LYS A 3 -9.65 18.25 -1.22
CA LYS A 3 -11.09 18.06 -1.53
C LYS A 3 -11.98 19.19 -0.99
N SER A 4 -11.49 19.94 0.01
CA SER A 4 -12.22 21.03 0.66
C SER A 4 -12.10 22.37 -0.09
N SER A 5 -11.28 22.46 -1.13
CA SER A 5 -11.02 23.68 -1.88
C SER A 5 -11.28 23.48 -3.38
N LYS A 6 -12.35 24.10 -3.90
CA LYS A 6 -12.73 24.01 -5.31
C LYS A 6 -11.85 24.87 -6.24
N SER A 7 -11.18 25.88 -5.69
CA SER A 7 -10.34 26.83 -6.43
C SER A 7 -8.87 26.41 -6.54
N GLY A 8 -8.52 25.24 -6.02
CA GLY A 8 -7.13 24.82 -5.88
C GLY A 8 -6.44 25.49 -4.69
N VAL A 9 -5.33 24.91 -4.28
CA VAL A 9 -4.53 25.33 -3.13
C VAL A 9 -3.11 25.59 -3.60
N LYS A 10 -2.52 26.72 -3.21
CA LYS A 10 -1.11 27.01 -3.49
C LYS A 10 -0.19 25.95 -2.88
N ALA A 11 0.79 25.49 -3.64
CA ALA A 11 1.73 24.47 -3.18
C ALA A 11 2.47 24.89 -1.89
N SER A 12 2.83 26.17 -1.73
CA SER A 12 3.46 26.65 -0.49
C SER A 12 2.55 26.64 0.74
N ASP A 13 1.22 26.71 0.54
CA ASP A 13 0.23 26.68 1.62
C ASP A 13 -0.10 25.26 2.10
N ILE A 14 0.29 24.23 1.34
CA ILE A 14 -0.02 22.83 1.63
C ILE A 14 0.48 22.38 3.00
N PRO A 15 1.74 22.61 3.41
CA PRO A 15 2.24 22.17 4.72
C PRO A 15 1.43 22.79 5.86
N THR A 16 1.16 24.10 5.78
CA THR A 16 0.40 24.82 6.80
C THR A 16 -1.03 24.30 6.89
N LYS A 17 -1.69 24.09 5.74
CA LYS A 17 -3.05 23.53 5.71
C LYS A 17 -3.10 22.07 6.16
N TYR A 18 -2.08 21.28 5.85
CA TYR A 18 -1.96 19.90 6.32
C TYR A 18 -1.81 19.87 7.84
N LYS A 19 -0.90 20.68 8.39
CA LYS A 19 -0.70 20.83 9.83
C LYS A 19 -1.95 21.29 10.55
N ASN A 20 -2.68 22.25 10.01
CA ASN A 20 -3.93 22.71 10.63
C ASN A 20 -5.04 21.66 10.58
N TYR A 21 -5.05 20.77 9.59
CA TYR A 21 -6.10 19.77 9.41
C TYR A 21 -5.83 18.48 10.19
N PHE A 22 -4.58 18.00 10.17
CA PHE A 22 -4.18 16.74 10.79
C PHE A 22 -3.46 16.93 12.14
N ASN A 23 -3.13 18.17 12.52
CA ASN A 23 -2.29 18.49 13.68
C ASN A 23 -0.86 17.91 13.60
N GLU A 24 -0.39 17.61 12.39
CA GLU A 24 0.91 16.97 12.14
C GLU A 24 1.70 17.70 11.05
N ASP A 25 3.03 17.72 11.17
CA ASP A 25 3.89 18.26 10.12
C ASP A 25 3.90 17.33 8.91
N LEU A 26 3.79 17.91 7.71
CA LEU A 26 3.81 17.15 6.46
C LEU A 26 5.14 16.38 6.32
N PRO A 27 5.13 15.04 6.23
CA PRO A 27 6.32 14.21 6.40
C PRO A 27 7.21 14.14 5.15
N LYS A 28 7.40 15.25 4.44
CA LYS A 28 8.16 15.32 3.17
C LYS A 28 9.58 14.76 3.30
N GLN A 29 10.30 15.09 4.38
CA GLN A 29 11.69 14.66 4.59
C GLN A 29 11.78 13.18 4.97
N SER A 30 10.86 12.70 5.80
CA SER A 30 10.77 11.29 6.18
C SER A 30 10.42 10.38 4.99
N LEU A 31 9.73 10.94 3.99
CA LEU A 31 9.42 10.28 2.73
C LEU A 31 10.53 10.42 1.68
N GLY A 32 11.57 11.22 1.93
CA GLY A 32 12.73 11.37 1.04
C GLY A 32 12.63 12.50 0.00
N TYR A 33 11.60 13.35 0.07
CA TYR A 33 11.40 14.44 -0.88
C TYR A 33 12.17 15.70 -0.49
N ALA A 34 12.83 16.33 -1.46
CA ALA A 34 13.55 17.57 -1.28
C ALA A 34 12.63 18.80 -1.25
N SER A 35 11.46 18.71 -1.91
CA SER A 35 10.49 19.80 -1.94
C SER A 35 9.04 19.30 -1.97
N ILE A 36 8.11 20.18 -1.56
CA ILE A 36 6.66 19.90 -1.61
C ILE A 36 6.19 19.74 -3.05
N VAL A 37 6.74 20.53 -3.97
CA VAL A 37 6.39 20.46 -5.39
C VAL A 37 6.80 19.10 -5.96
N GLU A 38 8.01 18.61 -5.63
CA GLU A 38 8.49 17.28 -6.03
C GLU A 38 7.58 16.17 -5.49
N MET A 39 7.27 16.20 -4.20
CA MET A 39 6.35 15.24 -3.59
C MET A 39 4.98 15.24 -4.27
N LEU A 40 4.43 16.43 -4.56
CA LEU A 40 3.13 16.56 -5.21
C LEU A 40 3.18 16.14 -6.68
N PHE A 41 4.31 16.34 -7.37
CA PHE A 41 4.53 15.89 -8.74
C PHE A 41 4.59 14.36 -8.84
N GLU A 42 5.01 13.67 -7.78
CA GLU A 42 4.93 12.20 -7.70
C GLU A 42 3.53 11.70 -7.34
N MET A 43 2.74 12.48 -6.58
CA MET A 43 1.36 12.15 -6.15
C MET A 43 0.28 12.51 -7.18
N THR A 44 0.50 12.14 -8.45
CA THR A 44 -0.42 12.43 -9.58
C THR A 44 -1.75 11.69 -9.54
N ASP A 45 -1.90 10.71 -8.66
CA ASP A 45 -3.13 9.96 -8.43
C ASP A 45 -4.11 10.69 -7.50
N ILE A 46 -3.59 11.56 -6.62
CA ILE A 46 -4.38 12.30 -5.61
C ILE A 46 -4.56 13.76 -6.01
N ALA A 47 -3.57 14.34 -6.69
CA ALA A 47 -3.51 15.76 -6.97
C ALA A 47 -3.10 16.06 -8.42
N ASP A 48 -3.76 17.05 -9.01
CA ASP A 48 -3.33 17.66 -10.26
C ASP A 48 -2.61 18.98 -9.94
N LEU A 49 -1.44 19.19 -10.57
CA LEU A 49 -0.67 20.41 -10.42
C LEU A 49 -0.83 21.25 -11.68
N GLU A 50 -1.34 22.46 -11.51
CA GLU A 50 -1.42 23.45 -12.57
C GLU A 50 -0.47 24.61 -12.28
N LYS A 51 0.31 25.01 -13.28
CA LYS A 51 1.12 26.23 -13.20
C LYS A 51 0.42 27.33 -14.01
N PRO A 52 -0.27 28.28 -13.36
CA PRO A 52 -1.11 29.25 -14.06
C PRO A 52 -0.32 30.22 -14.95
N THR A 53 0.96 30.49 -14.64
CA THR A 53 1.86 31.37 -15.43
C THR A 53 3.32 30.92 -15.33
N LYS A 54 4.21 31.38 -16.24
CA LYS A 54 5.65 31.01 -16.24
C LYS A 54 6.38 31.32 -14.93
N ASP A 55 5.98 32.41 -14.27
CA ASP A 55 6.50 32.87 -12.96
C ASP A 55 5.53 32.57 -11.80
N GLY A 56 4.41 31.90 -12.11
CA GLY A 56 3.37 31.61 -11.15
C GLY A 56 3.71 30.46 -10.22
N GLU A 57 3.12 30.52 -9.02
CA GLU A 57 3.16 29.43 -8.06
C GLU A 57 2.27 28.27 -8.52
N TYR A 58 2.68 27.03 -8.21
CA TYR A 58 1.87 25.84 -8.48
C TYR A 58 0.56 25.87 -7.68
N LEU A 59 -0.55 25.67 -8.37
CA LEU A 59 -1.85 25.39 -7.78
C LEU A 59 -2.11 23.88 -7.81
N VAL A 60 -2.56 23.38 -6.67
CA VAL A 60 -2.79 21.96 -6.41
C VAL A 60 -4.28 21.74 -6.30
N PHE A 61 -4.82 20.89 -7.17
CA PHE A 61 -6.23 20.52 -7.21
C PHE A 61 -6.40 19.09 -6.76
N ALA A 62 -7.50 18.77 -6.06
CA ALA A 62 -7.84 17.38 -5.82
C ALA A 62 -8.29 16.75 -7.13
N LYS A 63 -7.66 15.62 -7.49
CA LYS A 63 -8.12 14.82 -8.62
C LYS A 63 -9.51 14.30 -8.30
N LYS A 64 -10.47 14.51 -9.22
CA LYS A 64 -11.79 13.90 -9.09
C LYS A 64 -11.59 12.41 -9.28
N GLN A 65 -11.77 11.63 -8.21
CA GLN A 65 -11.89 10.19 -8.35
C GLN A 65 -13.20 9.94 -9.11
N ASP A 66 -13.11 9.72 -10.42
CA ASP A 66 -14.19 9.07 -11.15
C ASP A 66 -14.41 7.70 -10.49
N THR A 67 -15.54 7.56 -9.80
CA THR A 67 -15.96 6.33 -9.11
C THR A 67 -16.41 5.26 -10.09
N ALA A 68 -15.65 5.05 -11.16
CA ALA A 68 -15.89 4.05 -12.19
C ALA A 68 -14.58 3.45 -12.70
N SER A 69 -13.61 3.21 -11.80
CA SER A 69 -12.48 2.30 -12.00
C SER A 69 -11.85 2.03 -10.65
N VAL A 70 -12.42 1.10 -9.90
CA VAL A 70 -11.62 0.32 -8.95
C VAL A 70 -10.48 -0.35 -9.74
N SER A 71 -9.28 -0.39 -9.15
CA SER A 71 -8.07 -1.08 -9.63
C SER A 71 -7.02 -0.26 -10.40
N ALA A 72 -6.39 0.73 -9.73
CA ALA A 72 -5.02 1.15 -10.08
C ALA A 72 -4.28 1.85 -8.92
N ALA A 73 -4.52 1.47 -7.66
CA ALA A 73 -3.64 1.86 -6.55
C ALA A 73 -2.33 1.04 -6.50
N SER A 74 -1.98 0.31 -7.57
CA SER A 74 -0.97 -0.75 -7.55
C SER A 74 0.37 -0.40 -8.21
N ALA A 75 0.65 0.86 -8.60
CA ALA A 75 1.80 1.12 -9.49
C ALA A 75 2.92 2.06 -8.99
N LEU A 76 2.86 2.70 -7.81
CA LEU A 76 3.90 3.67 -7.41
C LEU A 76 4.47 3.48 -6.00
N MET A 77 4.85 2.24 -5.65
CA MET A 77 5.80 2.00 -4.54
C MET A 77 6.82 0.92 -4.93
N LYS A 78 7.86 1.29 -5.70
CA LYS A 78 9.11 0.51 -5.72
C LYS A 78 9.94 0.90 -4.49
N LYS A 79 9.58 0.39 -3.31
CA LYS A 79 10.39 0.42 -2.07
C LYS A 79 10.71 -1.04 -1.70
N PRO A 80 11.87 -1.36 -1.10
CA PRO A 80 12.41 -2.71 -1.16
C PRO A 80 11.47 -3.72 -0.51
N ILE A 81 11.29 -4.81 -1.25
CA ILE A 81 10.51 -6.00 -0.91
C ILE A 81 11.14 -6.60 0.34
N PHE A 82 10.66 -6.21 1.52
CA PHE A 82 11.13 -6.77 2.78
C PHE A 82 9.92 -7.10 3.65
N ILE A 83 9.55 -8.38 3.63
CA ILE A 83 8.61 -8.93 4.59
C ILE A 83 9.37 -9.05 5.92
N PRO A 84 8.92 -8.41 7.02
CA PRO A 84 9.54 -8.57 8.32
C PRO A 84 9.51 -10.04 8.73
N GLU A 85 10.61 -10.53 9.30
CA GLU A 85 10.69 -11.91 9.81
C GLU A 85 9.55 -12.24 10.78
N THR A 86 9.12 -11.27 11.59
CA THR A 86 7.97 -11.40 12.48
C THR A 86 6.66 -11.68 11.76
N LEU A 87 6.44 -11.11 10.57
CA LEU A 87 5.25 -11.35 9.76
C LEU A 87 5.33 -12.72 9.08
N SER A 88 6.49 -13.08 8.53
CA SER A 88 6.73 -14.42 7.96
C SER A 88 6.46 -15.52 8.98
N LEU A 89 7.03 -15.41 10.17
CA LEU A 89 6.83 -16.37 11.26
C LEU A 89 5.36 -16.43 11.72
N LEU A 90 4.66 -15.29 11.73
CA LEU A 90 3.24 -15.24 12.06
C LEU A 90 2.41 -15.99 11.02
N VAL A 91 2.69 -15.79 9.73
CA VAL A 91 2.03 -16.51 8.62
C VAL A 91 2.25 -18.01 8.76
N CYS A 92 3.49 -18.44 9.01
CA CYS A 92 3.82 -19.85 9.23
C CYS A 92 3.10 -20.43 10.45
N ARG A 93 3.10 -19.72 11.59
CA ARG A 93 2.38 -20.14 12.80
C ARG A 93 0.87 -20.31 12.57
N ILE A 94 0.26 -19.44 11.77
CA ILE A 94 -1.16 -19.53 11.42
C ILE A 94 -1.43 -20.78 10.58
N LEU A 95 -0.51 -21.11 9.67
CA LEU A 95 -0.64 -22.23 8.74
C LEU A 95 -0.30 -23.58 9.39
N GLU A 96 0.69 -23.63 10.29
CA GLU A 96 1.25 -24.86 10.91
C GLU A 96 0.21 -25.70 11.67
N GLY A 97 -0.82 -25.07 12.24
CA GLY A 97 -1.90 -25.76 12.96
C GLY A 97 -3.22 -25.85 12.19
N SER A 98 -3.25 -25.40 10.93
CA SER A 98 -4.49 -25.26 10.15
C SER A 98 -4.59 -26.27 9.02
N PRO A 99 -5.81 -26.67 8.61
CA PRO A 99 -5.99 -27.46 7.38
C PRO A 99 -5.46 -26.68 6.16
N PRO A 100 -5.21 -27.36 5.03
CA PRO A 100 -4.75 -26.71 3.80
C PRO A 100 -5.64 -25.51 3.46
N VAL A 101 -5.08 -24.31 3.54
CA VAL A 101 -5.82 -23.07 3.30
C VAL A 101 -5.65 -22.69 1.82
N PRO A 102 -6.75 -22.51 1.06
CA PRO A 102 -6.67 -21.95 -0.28
C PRO A 102 -6.05 -20.56 -0.26
N VAL A 103 -5.15 -20.25 -1.19
CA VAL A 103 -4.47 -18.95 -1.29
C VAL A 103 -5.45 -17.79 -1.29
N LEU A 104 -6.57 -17.93 -2.01
CA LEU A 104 -7.62 -16.91 -2.09
C LEU A 104 -8.36 -16.70 -0.76
N GLN A 105 -8.41 -17.72 0.09
CA GLN A 105 -9.08 -17.69 1.39
C GLN A 105 -8.11 -17.31 2.52
N PHE A 106 -6.81 -17.32 2.26
CA PHE A 106 -5.79 -16.99 3.25
C PHE A 106 -5.94 -15.60 3.86
N PRO A 107 -6.25 -14.50 3.14
CA PRO A 107 -6.45 -13.20 3.76
C PRO A 107 -7.56 -13.20 4.80
N LYS A 108 -8.69 -13.86 4.48
CA LYS A 108 -9.81 -14.01 5.41
C LYS A 108 -9.44 -14.90 6.60
N PHE A 109 -8.63 -15.93 6.36
CA PHE A 109 -8.15 -16.81 7.42
C PHE A 109 -7.18 -16.06 8.36
N PHE A 110 -6.24 -15.31 7.80
CA PHE A 110 -5.31 -14.46 8.53
C PHE A 110 -6.05 -13.42 9.36
N GLU A 111 -7.04 -12.74 8.79
CA GLU A 111 -7.89 -11.78 9.49
C GLU A 111 -8.64 -12.42 10.65
N LYS A 112 -9.19 -13.62 10.44
CA LYS A 112 -9.88 -14.36 11.50
C LYS A 112 -8.99 -14.72 12.69
N ILE A 113 -7.72 -15.03 12.45
CA ILE A 113 -6.78 -15.46 13.50
C ILE A 113 -6.10 -14.25 14.17
N THR A 114 -5.64 -13.29 13.38
CA THR A 114 -4.88 -12.13 13.87
C THR A 114 -5.77 -10.95 14.27
N THR A 115 -7.06 -11.00 13.91
CA THR A 115 -7.99 -9.85 13.99
C THR A 115 -7.49 -8.63 13.23
N ARG A 116 -6.67 -8.84 12.19
CA ARG A 116 -6.05 -7.80 11.37
C ARG A 116 -6.08 -8.20 9.89
N GLU A 117 -6.34 -7.24 9.03
CA GLU A 117 -6.26 -7.47 7.59
C GLU A 117 -4.82 -7.79 7.17
N LEU A 118 -4.67 -8.64 6.16
CA LEU A 118 -3.36 -8.99 5.62
C LEU A 118 -2.76 -7.76 4.93
N PRO A 119 -1.61 -7.23 5.40
CA PRO A 119 -1.09 -5.93 4.98
C PRO A 119 -0.37 -5.96 3.61
N LEU A 120 -0.99 -6.55 2.58
CA LEU A 120 -0.39 -6.73 1.25
C LEU A 120 0.10 -5.39 0.66
N ILE A 121 -0.78 -4.39 0.66
CA ILE A 121 -0.50 -3.07 0.08
C ILE A 121 0.58 -2.34 0.88
N GLU A 122 0.64 -2.51 2.20
CA GLU A 122 1.67 -1.89 3.05
C GLU A 122 3.08 -2.38 2.69
N TYR A 123 3.19 -3.64 2.26
CA TYR A 123 4.45 -4.26 1.83
C TYR A 123 4.65 -4.27 0.31
N GLY A 124 3.77 -3.61 -0.45
CA GLY A 124 3.90 -3.48 -1.91
C GLY A 124 3.46 -4.71 -2.72
N PHE A 125 2.71 -5.64 -2.12
CA PHE A 125 2.15 -6.79 -2.83
C PHE A 125 0.78 -6.46 -3.39
N SER A 126 0.58 -6.73 -4.69
CA SER A 126 -0.73 -6.61 -5.33
C SER A 126 -1.58 -7.86 -5.16
N THR A 127 -0.93 -9.01 -4.92
CA THR A 127 -1.58 -10.31 -4.82
C THR A 127 -1.05 -11.11 -3.63
N VAL A 128 -1.90 -11.97 -3.08
CA VAL A 128 -1.54 -12.89 -1.98
C VAL A 128 -0.50 -13.90 -2.46
N GLU A 129 -0.58 -14.34 -3.73
CA GLU A 129 0.37 -15.28 -4.33
C GLU A 129 1.80 -14.72 -4.30
N GLU A 130 2.00 -13.46 -4.71
CA GLU A 130 3.32 -12.81 -4.65
C GLU A 130 3.84 -12.65 -3.23
N PHE A 131 2.96 -12.29 -2.29
CA PHE A 131 3.30 -12.18 -0.88
C PHE A 131 3.78 -13.53 -0.31
N LEU A 132 3.03 -14.59 -0.54
CA LEU A 132 3.37 -15.93 -0.04
C LEU A 132 4.63 -16.48 -0.71
N ALA A 133 4.83 -16.21 -2.01
CA ALA A 133 6.03 -16.61 -2.73
C ALA A 133 7.31 -15.95 -2.19
N CYS A 134 7.20 -14.81 -1.50
CA CYS A 134 8.32 -14.15 -0.84
C CYS A 134 8.63 -14.72 0.56
N ILE A 135 7.79 -15.62 1.09
CA ILE A 135 8.01 -16.25 2.39
C ILE A 135 8.82 -17.54 2.17
N PRO A 136 10.07 -17.62 2.64
CA PRO A 136 10.96 -18.75 2.37
C PRO A 136 10.47 -20.08 2.96
N GLU A 137 9.61 -20.03 3.97
CA GLU A 137 9.04 -21.21 4.64
C GLU A 137 7.87 -21.83 3.87
N ILE A 138 7.27 -21.13 2.90
CA ILE A 138 6.20 -21.65 2.07
C ILE A 138 6.82 -22.45 0.91
N SER A 139 6.67 -23.78 0.94
CA SER A 139 7.34 -24.71 -0.01
C SER A 139 6.79 -24.58 -1.41
N ALA A 140 5.47 -24.49 -1.50
CA ALA A 140 4.75 -24.52 -2.75
C ALA A 140 3.30 -24.11 -2.56
N ILE A 141 2.77 -23.49 -3.60
CA ILE A 141 1.34 -23.36 -3.81
C ILE A 141 0.96 -24.47 -4.78
N GLU A 142 0.22 -25.48 -4.32
CA GLU A 142 -0.22 -26.61 -5.15
C GLU A 142 -1.66 -26.43 -5.62
N ASP A 143 -1.96 -26.86 -6.84
CA ASP A 143 -3.32 -26.89 -7.37
C ASP A 143 -4.07 -28.14 -6.86
N GLU A 144 -4.88 -27.99 -5.82
CA GLU A 144 -5.75 -29.04 -5.30
C GLU A 144 -7.21 -28.78 -5.73
N LYS A 145 -7.81 -29.71 -6.50
CA LYS A 145 -9.24 -29.66 -6.90
C LYS A 145 -9.71 -28.34 -7.53
N LYS A 146 -8.85 -27.71 -8.37
CA LYS A 146 -9.03 -26.39 -9.03
C LYS A 146 -8.78 -25.16 -8.15
N GLU A 147 -8.31 -25.33 -6.91
CA GLU A 147 -7.88 -24.21 -6.07
C GLU A 147 -6.43 -24.36 -5.65
N LYS A 148 -5.70 -23.26 -5.69
CA LYS A 148 -4.32 -23.17 -5.21
C LYS A 148 -4.32 -23.19 -3.68
N VAL A 149 -3.71 -24.19 -3.06
CA VAL A 149 -3.60 -24.34 -1.60
C VAL A 149 -2.17 -24.08 -1.13
N ILE A 150 -2.05 -23.48 0.05
CA ILE A 150 -0.75 -23.13 0.65
C ILE A 150 -0.19 -24.35 1.39
N LYS A 151 1.02 -24.78 1.03
CA LYS A 151 1.78 -25.74 1.83
C LYS A 151 3.00 -25.09 2.46
N VAL A 152 3.17 -25.32 3.75
CA VAL A 152 4.33 -24.89 4.52
C VAL A 152 5.34 -26.03 4.55
N THR A 153 6.60 -25.72 4.29
CA THR A 153 7.70 -26.68 4.47
C THR A 153 7.95 -26.79 5.95
N GLN A 154 7.63 -27.92 6.56
CA GLN A 154 8.17 -28.18 7.89
C GLN A 154 9.68 -28.37 7.75
N PRO A 155 10.52 -27.74 8.60
CA PRO A 155 11.90 -28.15 8.67
C PRO A 155 11.92 -29.63 9.05
N GLU A 156 12.40 -30.46 8.13
CA GLU A 156 12.66 -31.87 8.38
C GLU A 156 13.57 -31.95 9.62
N LYS A 157 13.10 -32.74 10.58
CA LYS A 157 13.55 -32.77 11.98
C LYS A 157 15.01 -33.16 12.14
#